data_AF-A0A811L916-F1
#
_entry.id   AF-A0A811L916-F1
#
_cell.length_a   1.000
_cell.length_b   1.000
_cell.length_c   1.000
_cell.angle_alpha   90.00
_cell.angle_beta   90.00
_cell.angle_gamma   90.00
#
_symmetry.space_group_name_H-M   'P 1'
#
loop_
_entity.id
_entity.type
_entity.pdbx_description
1 polymer ?
#
loop_
_entity_poly.entity_id
_entity_poly.type
_entity_poly.pdbx_seq_one_letter_code
_entity_poly.pdbx_strand_id
1 'polypeptide(L)'
;MEAESHSDNDEYTSEEEEEHVAEPKSSTEDLLTQEISSMPLSKVRALKAKLGVKLFNKMYLNETAPKSENVEDSDDDAAPEEFKRDGKNRPREISTKKALKHNSIISTKRQKRYDPRFECGDFDEVRFSRDYGFINQMKRDEVSKMKKMLKKGEIGEAETSDVKEVIKVMENQIRTAEDKSDEIETRAELRKTNIDRLRSGKKPIFLNKNQLKTKVIEKRFDRLKKTGKAKTYVMKKKTKAFKKGVDVE
;
A
#
# COMPACT_ATOMS: atom_id res chain seq x y z
N MET A 1 15.23 -75.39 40.00
CA MET A 1 15.66 -75.64 38.60
C MET A 1 14.61 -76.53 38.02
N GLU A 2 13.75 -76.01 37.16
CA GLU A 2 12.87 -76.87 36.37
C GLU A 2 12.56 -76.16 35.06
N ALA A 3 12.72 -76.93 33.99
CA ALA A 3 12.44 -76.57 32.62
C ALA A 3 10.95 -76.77 32.36
N GLU A 4 10.36 -75.91 31.53
CA GLU A 4 9.09 -76.21 30.89
C GLU A 4 9.19 -75.98 29.38
N SER A 5 8.49 -76.88 28.70
CA SER A 5 8.38 -77.11 27.26
C SER A 5 6.89 -77.34 26.98
N HIS A 6 6.53 -77.46 25.69
CA HIS A 6 5.19 -77.81 25.15
C HIS A 6 4.21 -76.63 25.09
N SER A 7 3.31 -76.45 24.11
CA SER A 7 2.84 -77.18 22.93
C SER A 7 1.80 -76.22 22.29
N ASP A 8 1.87 -75.90 21.00
CA ASP A 8 0.96 -76.37 19.93
C ASP A 8 -0.40 -75.65 19.84
N ASN A 9 -0.92 -75.61 18.61
CA ASN A 9 -2.31 -75.40 18.20
C ASN A 9 -2.79 -74.00 17.78
N ASP A 10 -2.88 -73.82 16.45
CA ASP A 10 -4.05 -73.44 15.63
C ASP A 10 -5.08 -72.43 16.17
N GLU A 11 -5.49 -71.47 15.33
CA GLU A 11 -6.82 -71.52 14.69
C GLU A 11 -7.03 -70.41 13.64
N TYR A 12 -7.56 -70.83 12.50
CA TYR A 12 -8.08 -70.06 11.38
C TYR A 12 -9.34 -69.27 11.77
N THR A 13 -9.57 -68.10 11.17
CA THR A 13 -10.92 -67.71 10.75
C THR A 13 -10.81 -66.67 9.62
N SER A 14 -11.28 -67.08 8.45
CA SER A 14 -11.58 -66.20 7.30
C SER A 14 -13.01 -65.67 7.44
N GLU A 15 -13.39 -64.79 6.50
CA GLU A 15 -14.76 -64.31 6.21
C GLU A 15 -15.17 -63.08 7.06
N GLU A 16 -15.64 -61.96 6.51
CA GLU A 16 -16.42 -61.72 5.28
C GLU A 16 -16.26 -60.26 4.81
N GLU A 17 -16.29 -60.05 3.50
CA GLU A 17 -16.53 -58.74 2.88
C GLU A 17 -18.03 -58.39 3.05
N GLU A 18 -18.34 -57.27 3.71
CA GLU A 18 -19.64 -56.61 3.55
C GLU A 18 -19.48 -55.28 2.80
N GLU A 19 -19.98 -55.31 1.57
CA GLU A 19 -20.16 -54.20 0.64
C GLU A 19 -21.35 -53.34 1.10
N HIS A 20 -21.11 -52.12 1.59
CA HIS A 20 -22.17 -51.12 1.78
C HIS A 20 -22.41 -50.33 0.48
N VAL A 21 -23.43 -50.77 -0.24
CA VAL A 21 -24.03 -50.20 -1.45
C VAL A 21 -24.45 -48.74 -1.23
N ALA A 22 -24.00 -47.86 -2.13
CA ALA A 22 -24.45 -46.47 -2.23
C ALA A 22 -25.91 -46.41 -2.70
N GLU A 23 -26.78 -45.79 -1.90
CA GLU A 23 -28.17 -45.56 -2.30
C GLU A 23 -28.28 -44.52 -3.44
N PRO A 24 -29.09 -44.78 -4.49
CA PRO A 24 -29.41 -43.81 -5.52
C PRO A 24 -30.58 -42.91 -5.11
N LYS A 25 -30.30 -41.61 -4.91
CA LYS A 25 -31.26 -40.49 -4.81
C LYS A 25 -30.61 -39.31 -5.54
N SER A 26 -31.17 -38.61 -6.54
CA SER A 26 -32.56 -38.44 -6.99
C SER A 26 -32.57 -37.99 -8.46
N SER A 27 -33.45 -38.56 -9.28
CA SER A 27 -33.64 -38.24 -10.71
C SER A 27 -34.20 -36.82 -10.98
N THR A 28 -34.56 -36.07 -9.95
CA THR A 28 -35.19 -34.74 -10.07
C THR A 28 -34.18 -33.60 -10.19
N GLU A 29 -32.99 -33.73 -9.62
CA GLU A 29 -31.96 -32.69 -9.67
C GLU A 29 -31.26 -32.64 -11.03
N ASP A 30 -31.05 -33.80 -11.64
CA ASP A 30 -30.47 -33.91 -12.98
C ASP A 30 -31.35 -33.27 -14.07
N LEU A 31 -32.68 -33.38 -13.94
CA LEU A 31 -33.62 -32.72 -14.85
C LEU A 31 -33.56 -31.19 -14.72
N LEU A 32 -33.32 -30.68 -13.52
CA LEU A 32 -33.27 -29.25 -13.22
C LEU A 32 -31.97 -28.61 -13.73
N THR A 33 -30.84 -29.33 -13.64
CA THR A 33 -29.57 -28.88 -14.24
C THR A 33 -29.65 -28.86 -15.78
N GLN A 34 -30.31 -29.85 -16.39
CA GLN A 34 -30.52 -29.90 -17.83
C GLN A 34 -31.44 -28.77 -18.31
N GLU A 35 -32.49 -28.45 -17.56
CA GLU A 35 -33.38 -27.32 -17.84
C GLU A 35 -32.61 -25.98 -17.79
N ILE A 36 -31.83 -25.74 -16.73
CA ILE A 36 -31.00 -24.52 -16.60
C ILE A 36 -29.96 -24.43 -17.73
N SER A 37 -29.37 -25.56 -18.13
CA SER A 37 -28.42 -25.62 -19.26
C SER A 37 -29.07 -25.26 -20.60
N SER A 38 -30.37 -25.50 -20.77
CA SER A 38 -31.10 -25.16 -22.00
C SER A 38 -31.55 -23.69 -22.07
N MET A 39 -31.55 -22.96 -20.94
CA MET A 39 -31.99 -21.57 -20.89
C MET A 39 -30.93 -20.60 -21.44
N PRO A 40 -31.32 -19.49 -22.10
CA PRO A 40 -30.36 -18.48 -22.56
C PRO A 40 -29.63 -17.82 -21.38
N LEU A 41 -28.35 -17.53 -21.57
CA LEU A 41 -27.44 -17.03 -20.53
C LEU A 41 -27.96 -15.76 -19.81
N SER A 42 -28.72 -14.92 -20.48
CA SER A 42 -29.33 -13.72 -19.88
C SER A 42 -30.30 -14.07 -18.74
N LYS A 43 -31.11 -15.12 -18.92
CA LYS A 43 -32.06 -15.60 -17.89
C LYS A 43 -31.30 -16.29 -16.75
N VAL A 44 -30.29 -17.10 -17.06
CA VAL A 44 -29.44 -17.75 -16.04
C VAL A 44 -28.74 -16.71 -15.18
N ARG A 45 -28.21 -15.63 -15.78
CA ARG A 45 -27.59 -14.52 -15.03
C ARG A 45 -28.57 -13.77 -14.15
N ALA A 46 -29.81 -13.56 -14.61
CA ALA A 46 -30.87 -12.95 -13.82
C ALA A 46 -31.29 -13.84 -12.63
N LEU A 47 -31.37 -15.16 -12.84
CA LEU A 47 -31.64 -16.13 -11.77
C LEU A 47 -30.51 -16.14 -10.73
N LYS A 48 -29.25 -16.19 -11.16
CA LYS A 48 -28.09 -16.09 -10.26
C LYS A 48 -28.07 -14.78 -9.46
N ALA A 49 -28.50 -13.67 -10.06
CA ALA A 49 -28.58 -12.38 -9.37
C ALA A 49 -29.71 -12.35 -8.32
N LYS A 50 -30.86 -12.97 -8.62
CA LYS A 50 -32.01 -13.04 -7.69
C LYS A 50 -31.79 -14.02 -6.54
N LEU A 51 -31.25 -15.20 -6.82
CA LEU A 51 -31.01 -16.27 -5.84
C LEU A 51 -29.71 -16.06 -5.05
N GLY A 52 -28.76 -15.32 -5.62
CA GLY A 52 -27.43 -15.12 -5.06
C GLY A 52 -26.45 -16.25 -5.42
N VAL A 53 -25.17 -15.89 -5.50
CA VAL A 53 -24.12 -16.79 -6.04
C VAL A 53 -23.95 -18.08 -5.24
N LYS A 54 -24.02 -18.00 -3.90
CA LYS A 54 -23.80 -19.15 -3.02
C LYS A 54 -24.93 -20.18 -3.11
N LEU A 55 -26.18 -19.72 -3.11
CA LEU A 55 -27.36 -20.59 -3.20
C LEU A 55 -27.49 -21.20 -4.60
N PHE A 56 -27.26 -20.38 -5.65
CA PHE A 56 -27.29 -20.85 -7.04
C PHE A 56 -26.22 -21.93 -7.31
N ASN A 57 -24.97 -21.73 -6.85
CA ASN A 57 -23.92 -22.72 -7.04
C ASN A 57 -24.20 -24.01 -6.24
N LYS A 58 -24.78 -23.90 -5.04
CA LYS A 58 -25.19 -25.06 -4.24
C LYS A 58 -26.26 -25.90 -4.94
N MET A 59 -27.22 -25.26 -5.61
CA MET A 59 -28.28 -25.95 -6.33
C MET A 59 -27.85 -26.50 -7.70
N TYR A 60 -26.92 -25.83 -8.39
CA TYR A 60 -26.52 -26.23 -9.74
C TYR A 60 -25.34 -27.19 -9.77
N LEU A 61 -24.35 -27.03 -8.88
CA LEU A 61 -23.16 -27.88 -8.83
C LEU A 61 -23.24 -28.94 -7.73
N ASN A 62 -24.29 -28.95 -6.90
CA ASN A 62 -24.37 -29.72 -5.66
C ASN A 62 -23.12 -29.56 -4.76
N GLU A 63 -22.41 -28.44 -4.94
CA GLU A 63 -21.25 -28.07 -4.15
C GLU A 63 -21.74 -27.32 -2.91
N THR A 64 -21.50 -27.88 -1.73
CA THR A 64 -21.50 -27.06 -0.52
C THR A 64 -20.42 -25.98 -0.74
N ALA A 65 -20.83 -24.71 -0.75
CA ALA A 65 -19.94 -23.59 -1.06
C ALA A 65 -18.59 -23.75 -0.35
N PRO A 66 -17.44 -23.44 -0.99
CA PRO A 66 -16.16 -23.52 -0.31
C PRO A 66 -16.25 -22.65 0.94
N LYS A 67 -16.21 -23.30 2.11
CA LYS A 67 -16.04 -22.63 3.39
C LYS A 67 -14.84 -21.70 3.20
N SER A 68 -15.09 -20.40 3.27
CA SER A 68 -14.03 -19.43 3.53
C SER A 68 -13.32 -19.93 4.77
N GLU A 69 -12.06 -20.29 4.62
CA GLU A 69 -11.00 -20.51 5.60
C GLU A 69 -11.16 -19.68 6.89
N ASN A 70 -12.11 -20.11 7.72
CA ASN A 70 -12.04 -20.14 9.17
C ASN A 70 -12.33 -21.60 9.49
N VAL A 71 -11.29 -22.30 9.93
CA VAL A 71 -11.33 -23.72 10.24
C VAL A 71 -12.15 -23.88 11.52
N GLU A 72 -13.42 -24.22 11.34
CA GLU A 72 -14.22 -24.95 12.33
C GLU A 72 -14.85 -26.15 11.60
N ASP A 73 -14.28 -27.30 11.95
CA ASP A 73 -14.85 -28.61 12.18
C ASP A 73 -15.71 -29.19 11.05
N SER A 74 -15.10 -30.13 10.32
CA SER A 74 -15.78 -31.26 9.70
C SER A 74 -15.46 -32.48 10.56
N ASP A 75 -16.50 -33.15 11.05
CA ASP A 75 -16.42 -34.36 11.89
C ASP A 75 -15.94 -35.63 11.14
N ASP A 76 -14.91 -35.47 10.29
CA ASP A 76 -14.04 -36.54 9.79
C ASP A 76 -12.54 -36.17 10.03
N ASP A 77 -12.28 -35.33 11.04
CA ASP A 77 -10.94 -34.97 11.55
C ASP A 77 -10.43 -36.04 12.54
N ALA A 78 -10.19 -37.26 12.06
CA ALA A 78 -9.29 -38.16 12.79
C ALA A 78 -7.88 -37.58 12.69
N ALA A 79 -7.45 -36.87 13.74
CA ALA A 79 -6.09 -36.36 13.87
C ALA A 79 -5.09 -37.46 13.47
N PRO A 80 -4.08 -37.17 12.64
CA PRO A 80 -3.13 -38.19 12.21
C PRO A 80 -2.55 -38.86 13.46
N GLU A 81 -2.69 -40.18 13.54
CA GLU A 81 -2.30 -40.93 14.73
C GLU A 81 -0.86 -40.59 15.10
N GLU A 82 -0.72 -39.90 16.21
CA GLU A 82 0.56 -39.38 16.65
C GLU A 82 1.32 -40.49 17.38
N PHE A 83 2.02 -41.35 16.64
CA PHE A 83 2.86 -42.40 17.23
C PHE A 83 3.88 -41.77 18.18
N LYS A 84 3.69 -41.93 19.50
CA LYS A 84 4.63 -41.42 20.50
C LYS A 84 5.89 -42.27 20.49
N ARG A 85 7.03 -41.67 20.87
CA ARG A 85 8.25 -42.44 21.13
C ARG A 85 8.10 -43.10 22.50
N ASP A 86 8.40 -44.40 22.60
CA ASP A 86 8.43 -45.09 23.91
C ASP A 86 9.54 -44.57 24.85
N GLY A 87 10.57 -43.90 24.32
CA GLY A 87 11.67 -43.35 25.13
C GLY A 87 12.47 -42.26 24.44
N LYS A 88 13.25 -41.49 25.23
CA LYS A 88 14.01 -40.31 24.75
C LYS A 88 15.11 -40.65 23.74
N ASN A 89 15.67 -41.85 23.83
CA ASN A 89 16.82 -42.30 23.02
C ASN A 89 16.43 -43.17 21.81
N ARG A 90 15.14 -43.27 21.46
CA ARG A 90 14.65 -44.05 20.32
C ARG A 90 14.03 -43.13 19.25
N PRO A 91 14.21 -43.39 17.94
CA PRO A 91 13.54 -42.63 16.88
C PRO A 91 12.00 -42.72 16.94
N ARG A 92 11.31 -41.75 16.31
CA ARG A 92 9.83 -41.70 16.22
C ARG A 92 9.46 -42.36 14.91
N GLU A 93 8.41 -43.16 14.92
CA GLU A 93 7.79 -43.64 13.70
C GLU A 93 7.00 -42.48 13.04
N ILE A 94 7.10 -42.38 11.72
CA ILE A 94 6.42 -41.37 10.91
C ILE A 94 5.85 -42.08 9.69
N SER A 95 4.60 -41.79 9.34
CA SER A 95 3.95 -42.37 8.15
C SER A 95 4.72 -42.01 6.87
N THR A 96 4.93 -43.01 6.01
CA THR A 96 5.57 -42.86 4.69
C THR A 96 4.74 -42.01 3.72
N LYS A 97 3.43 -41.88 3.97
CA LYS A 97 2.54 -40.98 3.21
C LYS A 97 2.75 -39.51 3.56
N LYS A 98 3.48 -39.21 4.64
CA LYS A 98 3.79 -37.82 5.01
C LYS A 98 4.86 -37.28 4.07
N ALA A 99 4.48 -36.32 3.23
CA ALA A 99 5.39 -35.64 2.33
C ALA A 99 6.61 -35.08 3.10
N LEU A 100 7.81 -35.39 2.61
CA LEU A 100 9.05 -34.84 3.16
C LEU A 100 9.05 -33.33 2.96
N LYS A 101 9.27 -32.56 4.03
CA LYS A 101 9.52 -31.12 3.92
C LYS A 101 10.89 -30.96 3.27
N HIS A 102 10.94 -30.52 2.01
CA HIS A 102 12.18 -30.05 1.41
C HIS A 102 12.73 -28.93 2.28
N ASN A 103 13.92 -29.11 2.85
CA ASN A 103 14.63 -28.04 3.54
C ASN A 103 14.78 -26.89 2.52
N SER A 104 14.08 -25.79 2.75
CA SER A 104 14.18 -24.63 1.88
C SER A 104 15.63 -24.18 1.90
N ILE A 105 16.32 -24.36 0.77
CA ILE A 105 17.59 -23.69 0.52
C ILE A 105 17.30 -22.22 0.79
N ILE A 106 17.93 -21.66 1.83
CA ILE A 106 17.75 -20.27 2.23
C ILE A 106 18.09 -19.46 0.99
N SER A 107 17.07 -18.92 0.31
CA SER A 107 17.26 -18.05 -0.84
C SER A 107 17.96 -16.81 -0.31
N THR A 108 19.29 -16.79 -0.37
CA THR A 108 20.07 -15.61 -0.04
C THR A 108 19.61 -14.51 -0.97
N LYS A 109 19.19 -13.37 -0.42
CA LYS A 109 18.81 -12.19 -1.23
C LYS A 109 19.94 -11.92 -2.21
N ARG A 110 19.70 -12.17 -3.51
CA ARG A 110 20.69 -11.87 -4.56
C ARG A 110 21.05 -10.39 -4.43
N GLN A 111 22.34 -10.11 -4.24
CA GLN A 111 22.86 -8.74 -4.28
C GLN A 111 22.57 -8.20 -5.67
N LYS A 112 21.57 -7.32 -5.75
CA LYS A 112 21.19 -6.68 -7.00
C LYS A 112 22.35 -5.75 -7.37
N ARG A 113 22.98 -6.01 -8.52
CA ARG A 113 24.03 -5.16 -9.08
C ARG A 113 23.37 -3.93 -9.67
N TYR A 114 23.09 -2.96 -8.82
CA TYR A 114 22.53 -1.69 -9.26
C TYR A 114 23.64 -0.68 -9.52
N ASP A 115 23.41 0.17 -10.52
CA ASP A 115 24.27 1.30 -10.80
C ASP A 115 23.98 2.40 -9.77
N PRO A 116 24.97 2.84 -8.97
CA PRO A 116 24.78 3.85 -7.93
C PRO A 116 24.28 5.19 -8.48
N ARG A 117 24.40 5.46 -9.79
CA ARG A 117 23.81 6.64 -10.43
C ARG A 117 22.30 6.55 -10.56
N PHE A 118 21.74 5.34 -10.65
CA PHE A 118 20.32 5.10 -10.89
C PHE A 118 19.59 4.60 -9.63
N GLU A 119 20.30 4.13 -8.61
CA GLU A 119 19.77 4.05 -7.24
C GLU A 119 19.94 5.39 -6.53
N CYS A 120 19.12 6.36 -6.93
CA CYS A 120 18.93 7.58 -6.17
C CYS A 120 18.26 7.18 -4.84
N GLY A 121 18.96 7.33 -3.72
CA GLY A 121 18.39 7.13 -2.39
C GLY A 121 17.25 8.11 -2.08
N ASP A 122 16.90 8.24 -0.80
CA ASP A 122 15.80 9.09 -0.38
C ASP A 122 16.02 10.57 -0.78
N PHE A 123 14.96 11.20 -1.29
CA PHE A 123 15.01 12.59 -1.71
C PHE A 123 15.14 13.54 -0.52
N ASP A 124 16.32 14.15 -0.36
CA ASP A 124 16.54 15.23 0.60
C ASP A 124 16.27 16.59 -0.06
N GLU A 125 15.13 17.18 0.30
CA GLU A 125 14.70 18.48 -0.21
C GLU A 125 15.67 19.63 0.14
N VAL A 126 16.33 19.56 1.30
CA VAL A 126 17.28 20.60 1.73
C VAL A 126 18.54 20.53 0.87
N ARG A 127 19.08 19.33 0.70
CA ARG A 127 20.25 19.11 -0.14
C ARG A 127 19.96 19.45 -1.60
N PHE A 128 18.81 19.01 -2.12
CA PHE A 128 18.39 19.34 -3.47
C PHE A 128 18.27 20.85 -3.70
N SER A 129 17.61 21.56 -2.79
CA SER A 129 17.46 23.02 -2.87
C SER A 129 18.80 23.75 -2.91
N ARG A 130 19.79 23.27 -2.13
CA ARG A 130 21.14 23.83 -2.10
C ARG A 130 21.92 23.51 -3.38
N ASP A 131 21.96 22.24 -3.76
CA ASP A 131 22.83 21.74 -4.83
C ASP A 131 22.26 22.13 -6.22
N TYR A 132 20.93 22.21 -6.36
CA TYR A 132 20.23 22.53 -7.62
C TYR A 132 19.46 23.86 -7.58
N GLY A 133 19.82 24.78 -6.69
CA GLY A 133 19.16 26.09 -6.57
C GLY A 133 19.19 26.93 -7.86
N PHE A 134 20.21 26.72 -8.71
CA PHE A 134 20.35 27.39 -10.01
C PHE A 134 19.20 27.11 -10.99
N ILE A 135 18.52 25.97 -10.86
CA ILE A 135 17.36 25.63 -11.70
C ILE A 135 16.26 26.70 -11.56
N ASN A 136 16.06 27.23 -10.35
CA ASN A 136 15.08 28.29 -10.13
C ASN A 136 15.51 29.61 -10.81
N GLN A 137 16.80 29.87 -10.93
CA GLN A 137 17.31 31.03 -11.67
C GLN A 137 17.10 30.84 -13.18
N MET A 138 17.43 29.68 -13.73
CA MET A 138 17.17 29.35 -15.14
C MET A 138 15.69 29.51 -15.51
N LYS A 139 14.78 28.99 -14.67
CA LYS A 139 13.33 29.16 -14.87
C LYS A 139 12.90 30.63 -14.89
N ARG A 140 13.49 31.49 -14.04
CA ARG A 140 13.19 32.93 -14.05
C ARG A 140 13.66 33.59 -15.35
N ASP A 141 14.82 33.20 -15.85
CA ASP A 141 15.37 33.71 -17.10
C ASP A 141 14.53 33.27 -18.30
N GLU A 142 14.10 32.00 -18.33
CA GLU A 142 13.16 31.47 -19.33
C GLU A 142 11.83 32.22 -19.33
N VAL A 143 11.21 32.41 -18.16
CA VAL A 143 9.98 33.21 -18.03
C VAL A 143 10.19 34.65 -18.53
N SER A 144 11.34 35.25 -18.23
CA SER A 144 11.68 36.60 -18.70
C SER A 144 11.80 36.66 -20.22
N LYS A 145 12.44 35.66 -20.85
CA LYS A 145 12.56 35.52 -22.30
C LYS A 145 11.18 35.35 -22.96
N MET A 146 10.36 34.42 -22.47
CA MET A 146 9.02 34.17 -23.02
C MET A 146 8.13 35.41 -22.94
N LYS A 147 8.20 36.17 -21.84
CA LYS A 147 7.50 37.46 -21.72
C LYS A 147 8.00 38.51 -22.70
N LYS A 148 9.30 38.54 -22.99
CA LYS A 148 9.87 39.47 -23.99
C LYS A 148 9.39 39.11 -25.40
N MET A 149 9.40 37.84 -25.77
CA MET A 149 8.90 37.37 -27.07
C MET A 149 7.43 37.75 -27.26
N LEU A 150 6.60 37.54 -26.23
CA LEU A 150 5.18 37.89 -26.25
C LEU A 150 4.96 39.41 -26.40
N LYS A 151 5.81 40.23 -25.76
CA LYS A 151 5.75 41.70 -25.90
C LYS A 151 6.18 42.19 -27.27
N LYS A 152 7.13 41.50 -27.91
CA LYS A 152 7.62 41.83 -29.24
C LYS A 152 6.70 41.33 -30.36
N GLY A 153 5.74 40.45 -30.05
CA GLY A 153 4.88 39.84 -31.07
C GLY A 153 5.58 38.79 -31.92
N GLU A 154 6.67 38.19 -31.41
CA GLU A 154 7.43 37.15 -32.11
C GLU A 154 6.70 35.79 -32.16
N ILE A 155 5.56 35.67 -31.44
CA ILE A 155 4.78 34.43 -31.29
C ILE A 155 3.46 34.59 -32.06
N GLY A 156 3.12 33.60 -32.89
CA GLY A 156 1.87 33.59 -33.66
C GLY A 156 0.63 33.53 -32.76
N GLU A 157 -0.48 34.12 -33.19
CA GLU A 157 -1.71 34.29 -32.39
C GLU A 157 -2.20 32.98 -31.76
N ALA A 158 -2.17 31.88 -32.54
CA ALA A 158 -2.55 30.54 -32.09
C ALA A 158 -1.69 29.99 -30.94
N GLU A 159 -0.41 30.34 -30.87
CA GLU A 159 0.53 29.85 -29.85
C GLU A 159 0.58 30.78 -28.62
N THR A 160 -0.01 31.98 -28.72
CA THR A 160 0.05 32.96 -27.62
C THR A 160 -0.69 32.49 -26.36
N SER A 161 -1.77 31.71 -26.49
CA SER A 161 -2.47 31.11 -25.35
C SER A 161 -1.55 30.17 -24.60
N ASP A 162 -0.91 29.27 -25.32
CA ASP A 162 -0.12 28.18 -24.78
C ASP A 162 1.13 28.74 -24.07
N VAL A 163 1.77 29.74 -24.68
CA VAL A 163 2.89 30.44 -24.07
C VAL A 163 2.48 31.16 -22.77
N LYS A 164 1.29 31.78 -22.72
CA LYS A 164 0.78 32.42 -21.49
C LYS A 164 0.52 31.36 -20.41
N GLU A 165 0.02 30.20 -20.77
CA GLU A 165 -0.21 29.09 -19.83
C GLU A 165 1.11 28.55 -19.27
N VAL A 166 2.11 28.33 -20.13
CA VAL A 166 3.44 27.90 -19.71
C VAL A 166 4.06 28.92 -18.75
N ILE A 167 4.00 30.22 -19.07
CA ILE A 167 4.47 31.29 -18.18
C ILE A 167 3.78 31.20 -16.81
N LYS A 168 2.46 31.02 -16.79
CA LYS A 168 1.67 30.90 -15.55
C LYS A 168 2.11 29.69 -14.71
N VAL A 169 2.31 28.53 -15.35
CA VAL A 169 2.77 27.31 -14.67
C VAL A 169 4.17 27.52 -14.08
N MET A 170 5.10 28.06 -14.87
CA MET A 170 6.47 28.33 -14.40
C MET A 170 6.51 29.34 -13.25
N GLU A 171 5.73 30.43 -13.33
CA GLU A 171 5.62 31.39 -12.23
C GLU A 171 5.08 30.75 -10.96
N ASN A 172 4.09 29.86 -11.07
CA ASN A 172 3.55 29.14 -9.92
C ASN A 172 4.59 28.19 -9.31
N GLN A 173 5.37 27.49 -10.14
CA GLN A 173 6.46 26.64 -9.67
C GLN A 173 7.56 27.43 -8.95
N ILE A 174 7.93 28.61 -9.47
CA ILE A 174 8.91 29.48 -8.82
C ILE A 174 8.38 29.95 -7.46
N ARG A 175 7.10 30.35 -7.39
CA ARG A 175 6.46 30.76 -6.13
C ARG A 175 6.40 29.63 -5.10
N THR A 176 6.08 28.40 -5.51
CA THR A 176 6.03 27.26 -4.59
C THR A 176 7.43 26.88 -4.10
N ALA A 177 8.45 26.96 -4.96
CA ALA A 177 9.84 26.77 -4.55
C ALA A 177 10.31 27.84 -3.55
N GLU A 178 9.90 29.10 -3.75
CA GLU A 178 10.19 30.21 -2.84
C GLU A 178 9.46 30.11 -1.49
N ASP A 179 8.24 29.56 -1.46
CA ASP A 179 7.53 29.29 -0.21
C ASP A 179 8.21 28.12 0.55
N LYS A 180 8.68 27.09 -0.17
CA LYS A 180 9.47 25.99 0.40
C LYS A 180 10.83 26.43 0.92
N SER A 181 11.51 27.36 0.25
CA SER A 181 12.79 27.88 0.73
C SER A 181 12.62 28.62 2.06
N ASP A 182 11.57 29.44 2.21
CA ASP A 182 11.27 30.12 3.48
C ASP A 182 11.07 29.11 4.63
N GLU A 183 10.40 27.99 4.32
CA GLU A 183 10.18 26.87 5.22
C GLU A 183 11.45 26.11 5.61
N ILE A 184 12.39 25.95 4.69
CA ILE A 184 13.68 25.30 4.94
C ILE A 184 14.56 26.23 5.76
N GLU A 185 14.61 27.51 5.42
CA GLU A 185 15.41 28.53 6.10
C GLU A 185 14.95 28.76 7.55
N THR A 186 13.64 28.81 7.81
CA THR A 186 13.11 28.91 9.19
C THR A 186 13.53 27.73 10.05
N ARG A 187 13.46 26.51 9.52
CA ARG A 187 13.92 25.30 10.22
C ARG A 187 15.43 25.30 10.41
N ALA A 188 16.19 25.76 9.40
CA ALA A 188 17.64 25.89 9.48
C ALA A 188 18.07 26.90 10.55
N GLU A 189 17.40 28.06 10.63
CA GLU A 189 17.65 29.05 11.69
C GLU A 189 17.32 28.52 13.07
N LEU A 190 16.17 27.84 13.24
CA LEU A 190 15.83 27.22 14.52
C LEU A 190 16.90 26.21 14.95
N ARG A 191 17.37 25.36 14.02
CA ARG A 191 18.49 24.43 14.27
C ARG A 191 19.75 25.17 14.68
N LYS A 192 20.13 26.23 13.96
CA LYS A 192 21.31 27.06 14.29
C LYS A 192 21.19 27.69 15.67
N THR A 193 20.06 28.31 16.00
CA THR A 193 19.83 28.89 17.33
C THR A 193 19.88 27.86 18.45
N ASN A 194 19.42 26.63 18.19
CA ASN A 194 19.49 25.55 19.19
C ASN A 194 20.92 25.06 19.39
N ILE A 195 21.71 24.96 18.32
CA ILE A 195 23.14 24.64 18.40
C ILE A 195 23.88 25.71 19.22
N ASP A 196 23.62 26.99 18.96
CA ASP A 196 24.26 28.10 19.69
C ASP A 196 23.86 28.12 21.18
N ARG A 197 22.59 27.81 21.49
CA ARG A 197 22.13 27.66 22.88
C ARG A 197 22.84 26.53 23.58
N LEU A 198 22.91 25.35 22.97
CA LEU A 198 23.62 24.19 23.52
C LEU A 198 25.09 24.50 23.77
N ARG A 199 25.76 25.17 22.81
CA ARG A 199 27.16 25.61 22.98
C ARG A 199 27.33 26.55 24.17
N SER A 200 26.35 27.41 24.44
CA SER A 200 26.33 28.28 25.62
C SER A 200 25.84 27.60 26.91
N GLY A 201 25.56 26.28 26.91
CA GLY A 201 25.01 25.54 28.05
C GLY A 201 23.51 25.75 28.31
N LYS A 202 22.79 26.43 27.41
CA LYS A 202 21.34 26.68 27.51
C LYS A 202 20.55 25.56 26.83
N LYS A 203 19.33 25.31 27.32
CA LYS A 203 18.43 24.31 26.72
C LYS A 203 17.93 24.73 25.31
N PRO A 204 17.78 23.79 24.36
CA PRO A 204 17.19 24.03 23.04
C PRO A 204 15.74 24.52 23.12
N ILE A 205 15.28 25.20 22.07
CA ILE A 205 13.90 25.65 21.90
C ILE A 205 13.19 24.72 20.90
N PHE A 206 12.05 24.18 21.32
CA PHE A 206 11.15 23.41 20.47
C PHE A 206 9.88 24.22 20.24
N LEU A 207 9.50 24.39 18.97
CA LEU A 207 8.29 25.12 18.60
C LEU A 207 7.20 24.14 18.14
N ASN A 208 5.96 24.46 18.49
CA ASN A 208 4.81 23.74 17.96
C ASN A 208 4.65 23.99 16.45
N LYS A 209 3.95 23.09 15.74
CA LYS A 209 3.70 23.21 14.30
C LYS A 209 3.09 24.58 13.92
N ASN A 210 2.18 25.10 14.73
CA ASN A 210 1.55 26.40 14.48
C ASN A 210 2.53 27.58 14.69
N GLN A 211 3.37 27.51 15.73
CA GLN A 211 4.41 28.53 15.98
C GLN A 211 5.48 28.52 14.88
N LEU A 212 5.81 27.34 14.34
CA LEU A 212 6.71 27.26 13.18
C LEU A 212 6.07 27.91 11.95
N LYS A 213 4.78 27.65 11.70
CA LYS A 213 4.03 28.30 10.60
C LYS A 213 3.96 29.81 10.76
N THR A 214 3.78 30.35 11.97
CA THR A 214 3.78 31.81 12.18
C THR A 214 5.14 32.41 11.83
N LYS A 215 6.25 31.78 12.23
CA LYS A 215 7.61 32.22 11.85
C LYS A 215 7.84 32.19 10.33
N VAL A 216 7.32 31.17 9.63
CA VAL A 216 7.38 31.12 8.15
C VAL A 216 6.59 32.26 7.54
N ILE A 217 5.39 32.54 8.06
CA ILE A 217 4.54 33.65 7.59
C ILE A 217 5.21 35.00 7.85
N GLU A 218 5.84 35.19 9.01
CA GLU A 218 6.60 36.39 9.37
C GLU A 218 7.72 36.65 8.35
N LYS A 219 8.56 35.65 8.06
CA LYS A 219 9.61 35.76 7.04
C LYS A 219 9.06 36.11 5.66
N ARG A 220 8.00 35.42 5.24
CA ARG A 220 7.32 35.69 3.98
C ARG A 220 6.82 37.14 3.93
N PHE A 221 6.26 37.63 5.04
CA PHE A 221 5.77 39.00 5.15
C PHE A 221 6.90 40.03 5.07
N ASP A 222 8.05 39.76 5.68
CA ASP A 222 9.22 40.65 5.57
C ASP A 222 9.80 40.68 4.15
N ARG A 223 9.80 39.56 3.43
CA ARG A 223 10.11 39.53 1.99
C ARG A 223 9.10 40.36 1.19
N LEU A 224 7.81 40.27 1.52
CA LEU A 224 6.76 41.08 0.88
C LEU A 224 6.86 42.57 1.21
N LYS A 225 7.33 42.94 2.42
CA LYS A 225 7.63 44.34 2.77
C LYS A 225 8.76 44.88 1.90
N LYS A 226 9.87 44.14 1.77
CA LYS A 226 11.02 44.51 0.92
C LYS A 226 10.62 44.72 -0.54
N THR A 227 9.68 43.91 -1.04
CA THR A 227 9.18 44.02 -2.43
C THR A 227 8.01 45.00 -2.60
N GLY A 228 7.56 45.67 -1.54
CA GLY A 228 6.41 46.61 -1.58
C GLY A 228 5.04 45.94 -1.74
N LYS A 229 4.95 44.61 -1.68
CA LYS A 229 3.73 43.82 -1.90
C LYS A 229 3.01 43.41 -0.60
N ALA A 230 3.48 43.90 0.55
CA ALA A 230 2.87 43.59 1.85
C ALA A 230 1.41 44.06 1.95
N LYS A 231 1.11 45.31 1.55
CA LYS A 231 -0.25 45.87 1.60
C LYS A 231 -1.23 45.06 0.75
N THR A 232 -0.83 44.70 -0.47
CA THR A 232 -1.68 43.92 -1.39
C THR A 232 -1.92 42.51 -0.88
N TYR A 233 -0.93 41.88 -0.23
CA TYR A 233 -1.11 40.59 0.42
C TYR A 233 -2.12 40.65 1.57
N VAL A 234 -2.04 41.65 2.44
CA VAL A 234 -2.99 41.82 3.55
C VAL A 234 -4.40 42.05 3.02
N MET A 235 -4.58 42.93 2.03
CA MET A 235 -5.90 43.14 1.42
C MET A 235 -6.47 41.85 0.82
N LYS A 236 -5.68 41.10 0.04
CA LYS A 236 -6.10 39.80 -0.52
C LYS A 236 -6.45 38.78 0.56
N LYS A 237 -5.76 38.80 1.69
CA LYS A 237 -6.03 37.90 2.82
C LYS A 237 -7.33 38.29 3.52
N LYS A 238 -7.58 39.58 3.73
CA LYS A 238 -8.85 40.11 4.29
C LYS A 238 -10.04 39.79 3.39
N THR A 239 -9.95 40.06 2.08
CA THR A 239 -11.05 39.74 1.14
C THR A 239 -11.34 38.24 1.07
N LYS A 240 -10.30 37.38 1.14
CA LYS A 240 -10.47 35.93 1.17
C LYS A 240 -11.10 35.44 2.49
N ALA A 241 -10.82 36.09 3.60
CA ALA A 241 -11.43 35.76 4.89
C ALA A 241 -12.90 36.20 4.93
N PHE A 242 -13.20 37.42 4.47
CA PHE A 242 -14.56 37.93 4.30
C PHE A 242 -15.41 37.01 3.41
N LYS A 243 -14.88 36.59 2.26
CA LYS A 243 -15.57 35.62 1.37
C LYS A 243 -15.85 34.27 2.05
N LYS A 244 -15.10 33.92 3.09
CA LYS A 244 -15.29 32.69 3.89
C LYS A 244 -16.17 32.91 5.12
N GLY A 245 -16.71 34.11 5.34
CA GLY A 245 -17.49 34.45 6.53
C GLY A 245 -16.66 34.49 7.82
N VAL A 246 -15.35 34.64 7.70
CA VAL A 246 -14.45 34.82 8.85
C VAL A 246 -14.12 36.31 8.93
N ASP A 247 -14.72 36.99 9.91
CA ASP A 247 -14.36 38.37 10.20
C ASP A 247 -12.96 38.40 10.80
N VAL A 248 -12.06 39.09 10.12
CA VAL A 248 -10.67 39.30 10.54
C VAL A 248 -10.52 40.78 10.81
N GLU A 249 -10.70 41.16 12.07
CA GLU A 249 -10.31 42.48 12.59
C GLU A 249 -8.81 42.74 12.33
#